data_AF-A0AAN6DFY9-F1
#
_entry.id   AF-A0AAN6DFY9-F1
#
_cell.length_a   1.000
_cell.length_b   1.000
_cell.length_c   1.000
_cell.angle_alpha   90.00
_cell.angle_beta   90.00
_cell.angle_gamma   90.00
#
_symmetry.space_group_name_H-M   'P 1'
#
loop_
_entity.id
_entity.type
_entity.pdbx_description
1 polymer ?
#
loop_
_entity_poly.entity_id
_entity_poly.type
_entity_poly.pdbx_seq_one_letter_code
_entity_poly.pdbx_strand_id
1 'polypeptide(L)'
;MSAIEQILQHLDTAESEPVDHKLFEQAKLKLKDASYYESTEILRAFGSQVIRIVSSNNTSADWKNHAIDLFNEVINHYHFDTIVQEFSLEMLISGLQGHNENLKILIIDIVARATPPDLVANTPFISIMLNLLADPATTIGTVGAIERSLVVLAKGELVQRRLLSKECLDLLRKIRADPQVFSRCFDLCSELLPVMKDLPDDLYLMPESEFSQSNDVLLNAYVVSFYNKLLDTIRFDKIDLLDKLDEQIGYICRLYVDDTFVPEIKTLFSLEPVVFLANLSRLDASKFAEFDRQYKIIDHATSHSDEPSVFLLSNIDPRLLASKTQFLETLPLTATTVQIFENLVSKQEIFSKLDIPPSKILNLSTSSFLELVRALSLYDHTVAQLIRWPSVMNRLLDEYKNINNPEIWKLKMAILEQLYNRNVDVWKEKIEQELARMKGHTEAQVDIMDMAA
;
A
#
# COMPACT_ATOMS: atom_id res chain seq x y z
N MET A 1 16.71 9.87 44.33
CA MET A 1 17.32 9.03 43.30
C MET A 1 16.45 9.16 42.07
N SER A 2 16.98 9.75 40.99
CA SER A 2 16.20 9.87 39.76
C SER A 2 15.91 8.47 39.20
N ALA A 3 14.81 8.27 38.50
CA ALA A 3 14.53 6.95 37.91
C ALA A 3 15.59 6.54 36.87
N ILE A 4 16.31 7.52 36.31
CA ILE A 4 17.46 7.32 35.43
C ILE A 4 18.64 6.72 36.20
N GLU A 5 18.95 7.21 37.40
CA GLU A 5 19.96 6.62 38.28
C GLU A 5 19.59 5.19 38.70
N GLN A 6 18.31 4.96 39.01
CA GLN A 6 17.82 3.64 39.40
C GLN A 6 17.95 2.61 38.26
N ILE A 7 17.60 2.99 37.03
CA ILE A 7 17.74 2.07 35.89
C ILE A 7 19.20 1.85 35.51
N LEU A 8 20.07 2.87 35.59
CA LEU A 8 21.51 2.69 35.37
C LEU A 8 22.13 1.73 36.39
N GLN A 9 21.73 1.83 37.66
CA GLN A 9 22.15 0.89 38.69
C GLN A 9 21.60 -0.52 38.46
N HIS A 10 20.38 -0.66 37.93
CA HIS A 10 19.82 -1.96 37.57
C HIS A 10 20.52 -2.59 36.36
N LEU A 11 20.89 -1.79 35.36
CA LEU A 11 21.74 -2.24 34.26
C LEU A 11 23.10 -2.75 34.77
N ASP A 12 23.58 -2.21 35.90
CA ASP A 12 24.80 -2.68 36.53
C ASP A 12 24.71 -4.14 37.03
N THR A 13 23.51 -4.62 37.39
CA THR A 13 23.29 -5.96 37.97
C THR A 13 22.91 -7.03 36.95
N ALA A 14 22.99 -6.75 35.64
CA ALA A 14 22.49 -7.61 34.57
C ALA A 14 23.08 -9.04 34.51
N GLU A 15 24.25 -9.28 35.09
CA GLU A 15 24.86 -10.62 35.14
C GLU A 15 24.42 -11.44 36.37
N SER A 16 23.87 -10.78 37.39
CA SER A 16 23.58 -11.38 38.71
C SER A 16 22.09 -11.39 39.06
N GLU A 17 21.30 -10.50 38.49
CA GLU A 17 19.89 -10.30 38.85
C GLU A 17 18.95 -10.47 37.65
N PRO A 18 17.67 -10.83 37.87
CA PRO A 18 16.68 -10.88 36.79
C PRO A 18 16.28 -9.47 36.31
N VAL A 19 15.73 -9.42 35.08
CA VAL A 19 15.18 -8.18 34.51
C VAL A 19 13.99 -7.69 35.33
N ASP A 20 13.99 -6.41 35.71
CA ASP A 20 12.81 -5.75 36.30
C ASP A 20 12.04 -5.04 35.19
N HIS A 21 11.10 -5.74 34.57
CA HIS A 21 10.30 -5.20 33.46
C HIS A 21 9.55 -3.92 33.84
N LYS A 22 9.10 -3.79 35.09
CA LYS A 22 8.36 -2.61 35.53
C LYS A 22 9.27 -1.39 35.60
N LEU A 23 10.50 -1.57 36.06
CA LEU A 23 11.51 -0.51 36.08
C LEU A 23 11.87 -0.06 34.66
N PHE A 24 12.05 -1.00 33.72
CA PHE A 24 12.29 -0.67 32.31
C PHE A 24 11.16 0.15 31.69
N GLU A 25 9.89 -0.25 31.88
CA GLU A 25 8.75 0.50 31.33
C GLU A 25 8.61 1.90 31.95
N GLN A 26 8.86 2.03 33.26
CA GLN A 26 8.89 3.34 33.92
C GLN A 26 10.04 4.22 33.43
N ALA A 27 11.21 3.63 33.17
CA ALA A 27 12.36 4.33 32.64
C ALA A 27 12.09 4.82 31.20
N LYS A 28 11.57 3.96 30.32
CA LYS A 28 11.18 4.34 28.95
C LYS A 28 10.22 5.54 28.94
N LEU A 29 9.19 5.54 29.78
CA LEU A 29 8.23 6.64 29.84
C LEU A 29 8.87 7.97 30.25
N LYS A 30 9.89 7.93 31.14
CA LYS A 30 10.62 9.12 31.56
C LYS A 30 11.67 9.58 30.56
N LEU A 31 12.30 8.64 29.85
CA LEU A 31 13.27 8.93 28.80
C LEU A 31 12.64 9.60 27.58
N LYS A 32 11.30 9.66 27.47
CA LYS A 32 10.63 10.48 26.44
C LYS A 32 10.73 11.99 26.68
N ASP A 33 11.10 12.42 27.88
CA ASP A 33 11.24 13.84 28.20
C ASP A 33 12.53 14.41 27.59
N ALA A 34 12.38 15.34 26.65
CA ALA A 34 13.50 15.93 25.90
C ALA A 34 14.47 16.73 26.78
N SER A 35 14.06 17.17 27.98
CA SER A 35 14.89 18.00 28.88
C SER A 35 16.16 17.29 29.38
N TYR A 36 16.22 15.96 29.27
CA TYR A 36 17.38 15.18 29.70
C TYR A 36 18.55 15.19 28.69
N TYR A 37 18.33 15.59 27.44
CA TYR A 37 19.27 15.32 26.33
C TYR A 37 20.08 16.55 25.88
N GLU A 38 20.22 17.56 26.74
CA GLU A 38 21.05 18.73 26.46
C GLU A 38 22.56 18.40 26.44
N SER A 39 22.98 17.30 27.07
CA SER A 39 24.38 16.82 27.10
C SER A 39 24.52 15.42 26.51
N THR A 40 25.75 15.01 26.13
CA THR A 40 26.05 13.64 25.68
C THR A 40 26.32 12.67 26.84
N GLU A 41 26.21 13.11 28.09
CA GLU A 41 26.53 12.28 29.26
C GLU A 41 25.57 11.10 29.41
N ILE A 42 24.27 11.32 29.18
CA ILE A 42 23.26 10.26 29.21
C ILE A 42 23.53 9.25 28.10
N LEU A 43 23.79 9.73 26.88
CA LEU A 43 24.16 8.88 25.74
C LEU A 43 25.35 7.97 26.09
N ARG A 44 26.42 8.54 26.66
CA ARG A 44 27.63 7.80 27.04
C ARG A 44 27.36 6.81 28.18
N ALA A 45 26.61 7.23 29.20
CA ALA A 45 26.28 6.39 30.35
C ALA A 45 25.47 5.16 29.92
N PHE A 46 24.36 5.36 29.20
CA PHE A 46 23.54 4.24 28.72
C PHE A 46 24.28 3.40 27.69
N GLY A 47 24.97 4.01 26.72
CA GLY A 47 25.66 3.26 25.68
C GLY A 47 26.76 2.37 26.23
N SER A 48 27.56 2.84 27.19
CA SER A 48 28.59 2.02 27.84
C SER A 48 28.01 0.80 28.55
N GLN A 49 26.87 0.96 29.24
CA GLN A 49 26.17 -0.14 29.91
C GLN A 49 25.57 -1.13 28.90
N VAL A 50 24.95 -0.63 27.83
CA VAL A 50 24.35 -1.46 26.79
C VAL A 50 25.42 -2.26 26.06
N ILE A 51 26.55 -1.64 25.70
CA ILE A 51 27.69 -2.35 25.08
C ILE A 51 28.18 -3.47 25.99
N ARG A 52 28.33 -3.19 27.28
CA ARG A 52 28.75 -4.18 28.28
C ARG A 52 27.77 -5.36 28.35
N ILE A 53 26.46 -5.08 28.46
CA ILE A 53 25.41 -6.10 28.55
C ILE A 53 25.36 -6.93 27.28
N VAL A 54 25.36 -6.30 26.11
CA VAL A 54 25.22 -6.98 24.82
C VAL A 54 26.43 -7.86 24.51
N SER A 55 27.63 -7.37 24.82
CA SER A 55 28.90 -8.06 24.56
C SER A 55 29.20 -9.17 25.57
N SER A 56 28.55 -9.17 26.74
CA SER A 56 28.76 -10.21 27.76
C SER A 56 28.13 -11.55 27.34
N ASN A 57 28.84 -12.64 27.63
CA ASN A 57 28.32 -14.00 27.50
C ASN A 57 27.51 -14.45 28.72
N ASN A 58 27.53 -13.67 29.81
CA ASN A 58 26.89 -14.00 31.09
C ASN A 58 25.50 -13.38 31.22
N THR A 59 25.09 -12.53 30.27
CA THR A 59 23.78 -11.87 30.26
C THR A 59 22.79 -12.65 29.40
N SER A 60 21.53 -12.73 29.87
CA SER A 60 20.45 -13.42 29.14
C SER A 60 20.03 -12.65 27.89
N ALA A 61 19.38 -13.33 26.94
CA ALA A 61 18.80 -12.68 25.76
C ALA A 61 17.77 -11.60 26.14
N ASP A 62 17.00 -11.85 27.21
CA ASP A 62 16.00 -10.92 27.72
C ASP A 62 16.63 -9.60 28.20
N TRP A 63 17.73 -9.67 28.95
CA TRP A 63 18.52 -8.50 29.35
C TRP A 63 19.06 -7.72 28.17
N LYS A 64 19.62 -8.43 27.17
CA LYS A 64 20.16 -7.79 25.97
C LYS A 64 19.08 -7.01 25.22
N ASN A 65 17.91 -7.61 25.04
CA ASN A 65 16.80 -6.96 24.33
C ASN A 65 16.26 -5.74 25.09
N HIS A 66 16.03 -5.85 26.40
CA HIS A 66 15.55 -4.73 27.20
C HIS A 66 16.56 -3.58 27.25
N ALA A 67 17.87 -3.88 27.35
CA ALA A 67 18.92 -2.87 27.30
C ALA A 67 18.94 -2.15 25.94
N ILE A 68 18.83 -2.88 24.83
CA ILE A 68 18.76 -2.30 23.47
C ILE A 68 17.51 -1.43 23.31
N ASP A 69 16.34 -1.89 23.74
CA ASP A 69 15.09 -1.14 23.66
C ASP A 69 15.16 0.17 24.45
N LEU A 70 15.74 0.11 25.66
CA LEU A 70 15.93 1.29 26.48
C LEU A 70 16.92 2.27 25.84
N PHE A 71 17.98 1.75 25.23
CA PHE A 71 18.96 2.56 24.52
C PHE A 71 18.37 3.21 23.27
N ASN A 72 17.44 2.55 22.59
CA ASN A 72 16.71 3.11 21.46
C ASN A 72 15.97 4.40 21.87
N GLU A 73 15.27 4.40 23.01
CA GLU A 73 14.62 5.61 23.54
C GLU A 73 15.61 6.76 23.74
N VAL A 74 16.81 6.48 24.27
CA VAL A 74 17.86 7.50 24.46
C VAL A 74 18.39 8.02 23.12
N ILE A 75 18.78 7.12 22.22
CA ILE A 75 19.41 7.48 20.94
C ILE A 75 18.44 8.29 20.05
N ASN A 76 17.13 8.09 20.17
CA ASN A 76 16.13 8.83 19.39
C ASN A 76 16.18 10.35 19.59
N HIS A 77 16.85 10.84 20.64
CA HIS A 77 17.03 12.26 20.90
C HIS A 77 18.34 12.85 20.35
N TYR A 78 19.22 12.04 19.76
CA TYR A 78 20.53 12.49 19.24
C TYR A 78 20.63 12.37 17.72
N HIS A 79 21.39 13.29 17.13
CA HIS A 79 21.74 13.25 15.72
C HIS A 79 22.81 12.19 15.44
N PHE A 80 22.83 11.69 14.20
CA PHE A 80 23.78 10.70 13.73
C PHE A 80 25.24 11.08 14.04
N ASP A 81 25.64 12.33 13.77
CA ASP A 81 27.02 12.79 13.99
C ASP A 81 27.45 12.69 15.46
N THR A 82 26.56 13.03 16.39
CA THR A 82 26.82 12.92 17.84
C THR A 82 26.99 11.47 18.25
N ILE A 83 26.15 10.57 17.74
CA ILE A 83 26.21 9.14 18.03
C ILE A 83 27.53 8.55 17.52
N VAL A 84 27.93 8.90 16.29
CA VAL A 84 29.19 8.42 15.69
C VAL A 84 30.41 8.95 16.43
N GLN A 85 30.38 10.19 16.93
CA GLN A 85 31.47 10.74 17.74
C GLN A 85 31.67 9.97 19.05
N GLU A 86 30.59 9.51 19.70
CA GLU A 86 30.67 8.79 20.97
C GLU A 86 30.96 7.29 20.77
N PHE A 87 30.39 6.64 19.75
CA PHE A 87 30.50 5.19 19.56
C PHE A 87 31.43 4.73 18.44
N SER A 88 32.01 5.63 17.65
CA SER A 88 32.80 5.31 16.44
C SER A 88 32.05 4.52 15.37
N LEU A 89 32.44 4.68 14.11
CA LEU A 89 31.86 3.92 13.00
C LEU A 89 32.16 2.41 13.11
N GLU A 90 33.35 2.04 13.56
CA GLU A 90 33.79 0.64 13.64
C GLU A 90 32.94 -0.19 14.62
N MET A 91 32.52 0.42 15.73
CA MET A 91 31.65 -0.25 16.70
C MET A 91 30.25 -0.50 16.13
N LEU A 92 29.69 0.48 15.41
CA LEU A 92 28.40 0.34 14.74
C LEU A 92 28.47 -0.74 13.65
N ILE A 93 29.56 -0.80 12.89
CA ILE A 93 29.80 -1.86 11.90
C ILE A 93 29.86 -3.24 12.58
N SER A 94 30.60 -3.35 13.68
CA SER A 94 30.73 -4.59 14.44
C SER A 94 29.39 -5.06 15.02
N GLY A 95 28.56 -4.12 15.51
CA GLY A 95 27.22 -4.41 16.01
C GLY A 95 26.28 -4.91 14.91
N LEU A 96 26.35 -4.32 13.70
CA LEU A 96 25.55 -4.73 12.55
C LEU A 96 25.93 -6.13 12.03
N GLN A 97 27.20 -6.52 12.17
CA GLN A 97 27.70 -7.86 11.83
C GLN A 97 27.50 -8.89 12.97
N GLY A 98 26.99 -8.46 14.13
CA GLY A 98 26.74 -9.31 15.28
C GLY A 98 25.55 -10.26 15.09
N HIS A 99 25.21 -11.00 16.15
CA HIS A 99 24.12 -12.00 16.13
C HIS A 99 22.80 -11.48 16.71
N ASN A 100 22.78 -10.31 17.36
CA ASN A 100 21.57 -9.77 17.99
C ASN A 100 20.76 -8.94 16.97
N GLU A 101 19.59 -9.42 16.61
CA GLU A 101 18.73 -8.79 15.58
C GLU A 101 18.21 -7.41 16.01
N ASN A 102 17.83 -7.21 17.27
CA ASN A 102 17.37 -5.90 17.77
C ASN A 102 18.49 -4.86 17.69
N LEU A 103 19.73 -5.26 17.93
CA LEU A 103 20.89 -4.38 17.77
C LEU A 103 21.12 -4.02 16.31
N LYS A 104 20.99 -4.98 15.38
CA LYS A 104 21.09 -4.71 13.94
C LYS A 104 20.06 -3.66 13.53
N ILE A 105 18.80 -3.88 13.91
CA ILE A 105 17.69 -2.96 13.61
C ILE A 105 17.99 -1.56 14.17
N LEU A 106 18.38 -1.45 15.44
CA LEU A 106 18.74 -0.16 16.04
C LEU A 106 19.86 0.54 15.27
N ILE A 107 20.91 -0.18 14.88
CA ILE A 107 22.03 0.41 14.12
C ILE A 107 21.58 0.84 12.73
N ILE A 108 20.76 0.04 12.05
CA ILE A 108 20.16 0.39 10.75
C ILE A 108 19.34 1.69 10.88
N ASP A 109 18.51 1.82 11.92
CA ASP A 109 17.71 3.01 12.19
C ASP A 109 18.56 4.24 12.58
N ILE A 110 19.73 4.03 13.23
CA ILE A 110 20.72 5.10 13.45
C ILE A 110 21.30 5.58 12.13
N VAL A 111 21.73 4.65 11.27
CA VAL A 111 22.34 4.94 9.96
C VAL A 111 21.34 5.70 9.08
N ALA A 112 20.05 5.31 9.09
CA ALA A 112 18.99 5.97 8.34
C ALA A 112 18.78 7.46 8.72
N ARG A 113 19.20 7.87 9.92
CA ARG A 113 19.10 9.26 10.41
C ARG A 113 20.26 10.16 9.98
N ALA A 114 21.23 9.63 9.22
CA ALA A 114 22.33 10.42 8.67
C ALA A 114 21.77 11.63 7.90
N THR A 115 22.17 12.83 8.32
CA THR A 115 21.71 14.10 7.74
C THR A 115 22.92 15.00 7.50
N PRO A 116 23.37 15.19 6.24
CA PRO A 116 22.78 14.65 5.01
C PRO A 116 22.95 13.12 4.87
N PRO A 117 22.08 12.42 4.11
CA PRO A 117 22.20 10.97 3.88
C PRO A 117 23.57 10.53 3.34
N ASP A 118 24.21 11.40 2.57
CA ASP A 118 25.50 11.13 1.93
C ASP A 118 26.67 10.93 2.90
N LEU A 119 26.51 11.23 4.19
CA LEU A 119 27.53 10.94 5.22
C LEU A 119 27.91 9.46 5.28
N VAL A 120 26.98 8.55 4.94
CA VAL A 120 27.21 7.10 5.01
C VAL A 120 27.62 6.49 3.68
N ALA A 121 27.64 7.26 2.59
CA ALA A 121 27.86 6.74 1.23
C ALA A 121 29.24 6.07 1.05
N ASN A 122 30.27 6.60 1.71
CA ASN A 122 31.64 6.08 1.65
C ASN A 122 31.96 5.08 2.77
N THR A 123 30.95 4.55 3.45
CA THR A 123 31.10 3.57 4.54
C THR A 123 30.68 2.17 4.10
N PRO A 124 31.06 1.11 4.84
CA PRO A 124 30.60 -0.24 4.57
C PRO A 124 29.11 -0.51 4.84
N PHE A 125 28.37 0.44 5.44
CA PHE A 125 26.99 0.19 5.88
C PHE A 125 26.06 -0.28 4.76
N ILE A 126 26.11 0.36 3.58
CA ILE A 126 25.28 -0.01 2.44
C ILE A 126 25.58 -1.45 1.98
N SER A 127 26.86 -1.80 1.80
CA SER A 127 27.27 -3.15 1.43
C SER A 127 26.91 -4.19 2.49
N ILE A 128 27.02 -3.88 3.78
CA ILE A 128 26.63 -4.81 4.85
C ILE A 128 25.13 -5.04 4.86
N MET A 129 24.34 -3.97 4.73
CA MET A 129 22.87 -4.06 4.62
C MET A 129 22.44 -4.92 3.42
N LEU A 130 23.06 -4.75 2.25
CA LEU A 130 22.77 -5.59 1.08
C LEU A 130 23.19 -7.06 1.28
N ASN A 131 24.30 -7.32 1.98
CA ASN A 131 24.69 -8.69 2.34
C ASN A 131 23.67 -9.34 3.28
N LEU A 132 23.12 -8.60 4.25
CA LEU A 132 22.06 -9.08 5.13
C LEU A 132 20.76 -9.37 4.34
N LEU A 133 20.40 -8.53 3.36
CA LEU A 133 19.27 -8.81 2.47
C LEU A 133 19.50 -10.09 1.65
N ALA A 134 20.73 -10.34 1.22
CA ALA A 134 21.12 -11.54 0.48
C ALA A 134 21.24 -12.82 1.32
N ASP A 135 21.13 -12.72 2.65
CA ASP A 135 21.16 -13.87 3.55
C ASP A 135 19.73 -14.36 3.86
N PRO A 136 19.33 -15.58 3.44
CA PRO A 136 18.02 -16.14 3.75
C PRO A 136 17.74 -16.25 5.26
N ALA A 137 18.77 -16.36 6.10
CA ALA A 137 18.63 -16.47 7.55
C ALA A 137 18.30 -15.13 8.25
N THR A 138 18.45 -14.00 7.55
CA THR A 138 18.10 -12.68 8.10
C THR A 138 16.62 -12.59 8.41
N THR A 139 16.30 -12.09 9.61
CA THR A 139 14.91 -11.98 10.08
C THR A 139 14.11 -10.95 9.29
N ILE A 140 12.80 -11.16 9.20
CA ILE A 140 11.86 -10.25 8.52
C ILE A 140 11.94 -8.82 9.10
N GLY A 141 12.12 -8.70 10.43
CA GLY A 141 12.26 -7.40 11.10
C GLY A 141 13.49 -6.63 10.61
N THR A 142 14.64 -7.30 10.50
CA THR A 142 15.88 -6.73 9.98
C THR A 142 15.75 -6.38 8.49
N VAL A 143 15.15 -7.25 7.67
CA VAL A 143 14.88 -6.96 6.24
C VAL A 143 14.06 -5.68 6.07
N GLY A 144 12.93 -5.56 6.78
CA GLY A 144 12.09 -4.37 6.69
C GLY A 144 12.76 -3.10 7.19
N ALA A 145 13.64 -3.19 8.20
CA ALA A 145 14.45 -2.06 8.65
C ALA A 145 15.45 -1.62 7.57
N ILE A 146 16.11 -2.57 6.89
CA ILE A 146 17.04 -2.29 5.80
C ILE A 146 16.33 -1.60 4.64
N GLU A 147 15.19 -2.14 4.18
CA GLU A 147 14.43 -1.58 3.06
C GLU A 147 14.04 -0.12 3.32
N ARG A 148 13.42 0.16 4.47
CA ARG A 148 13.07 1.54 4.86
C ARG A 148 14.29 2.45 4.92
N SER A 149 15.40 1.96 5.48
CA SER A 149 16.61 2.74 5.65
C SER A 149 17.28 3.07 4.31
N LEU A 150 17.39 2.09 3.41
CA LEU A 150 17.96 2.31 2.08
C LEU A 150 17.13 3.31 1.27
N VAL A 151 15.80 3.30 1.38
CA VAL A 151 14.92 4.26 0.70
C VAL A 151 15.13 5.69 1.22
N VAL A 152 15.26 5.85 2.54
CA VAL A 152 15.58 7.16 3.15
C VAL A 152 16.95 7.64 2.70
N LEU A 153 17.95 6.75 2.72
CA LEU A 153 19.32 7.07 2.36
C LEU A 153 19.48 7.38 0.87
N ALA A 154 18.73 6.69 0.01
CA ALA A 154 18.75 6.87 -1.45
C ALA A 154 18.27 8.26 -1.89
N LYS A 155 17.82 9.14 -0.98
CA LYS A 155 17.61 10.57 -1.27
C LYS A 155 18.92 11.34 -1.43
N GLY A 156 20.06 10.81 -0.97
CA GLY A 156 21.39 11.36 -1.17
C GLY A 156 22.03 10.90 -2.49
N GLU A 157 22.67 11.80 -3.22
CA GLU A 157 23.23 11.51 -4.55
C GLU A 157 24.43 10.56 -4.47
N LEU A 158 25.27 10.67 -3.42
CA LEU A 158 26.41 9.77 -3.24
C LEU A 158 25.95 8.37 -2.81
N VAL A 159 24.87 8.27 -2.03
CA VAL A 159 24.25 6.98 -1.72
C VAL A 159 23.71 6.32 -2.99
N GLN A 160 23.01 7.06 -3.85
CA GLN A 160 22.55 6.52 -5.15
C GLN A 160 23.73 6.00 -5.98
N ARG A 161 24.81 6.78 -6.11
CA ARG A 161 26.04 6.34 -6.80
C ARG A 161 26.66 5.09 -6.17
N ARG A 162 26.61 4.96 -4.83
CA ARG A 162 27.10 3.76 -4.13
C ARG A 162 26.21 2.55 -4.41
N LEU A 163 24.89 2.69 -4.38
CA LEU A 163 23.94 1.63 -4.73
C LEU A 163 24.11 1.16 -6.18
N LEU A 164 24.44 2.08 -7.09
CA LEU A 164 24.75 1.79 -8.49
C LEU A 164 26.19 1.33 -8.74
N SER A 165 27.02 1.22 -7.69
CA SER A 165 28.37 0.68 -7.84
C SER A 165 28.32 -0.81 -8.15
N LYS A 166 29.32 -1.30 -8.90
CA LYS A 166 29.40 -2.70 -9.33
C LYS A 166 29.21 -3.69 -8.17
N GLU A 167 29.85 -3.44 -7.03
CA GLU A 167 29.74 -4.27 -5.83
C GLU A 167 28.29 -4.39 -5.32
N CYS A 168 27.56 -3.27 -5.23
CA CYS A 168 26.19 -3.26 -4.74
C CYS A 168 25.23 -3.88 -5.77
N LEU A 169 25.43 -3.61 -7.06
CA LEU A 169 24.64 -4.21 -8.13
C LEU A 169 24.84 -5.74 -8.20
N ASP A 170 26.07 -6.22 -8.01
CA ASP A 170 26.34 -7.67 -7.97
C ASP A 170 25.64 -8.34 -6.78
N LEU A 171 25.53 -7.66 -5.63
CA LEU A 171 24.74 -8.14 -4.48
C LEU A 171 23.24 -8.13 -4.78
N LEU A 172 22.70 -7.07 -5.38
CA LEU A 172 21.28 -6.99 -5.76
C LEU A 172 20.91 -8.08 -6.77
N ARG A 173 21.78 -8.33 -7.77
CA ARG A 173 21.61 -9.43 -8.73
C ARG A 173 21.67 -10.79 -8.06
N LYS A 174 22.52 -10.96 -7.05
CA LYS A 174 22.55 -12.20 -6.24
C LYS A 174 21.23 -12.41 -5.50
N ILE A 175 20.66 -11.37 -4.90
CA ILE A 175 19.34 -11.43 -4.25
C ILE A 175 18.27 -11.83 -5.29
N ARG A 176 18.28 -11.16 -6.46
CA ARG A 176 17.35 -11.41 -7.58
C ARG A 176 17.44 -12.83 -8.16
N ALA A 177 18.59 -13.48 -8.06
CA ALA A 177 18.80 -14.82 -8.59
C ALA A 177 18.47 -15.94 -7.59
N ASP A 178 18.35 -15.64 -6.30
CA ASP A 178 18.08 -16.63 -5.24
C ASP A 178 16.58 -16.71 -4.93
N PRO A 179 15.91 -17.86 -5.18
CA PRO A 179 14.49 -18.01 -4.93
C PRO A 179 14.03 -17.75 -3.48
N GLN A 180 14.91 -17.91 -2.48
CA GLN A 180 14.54 -17.71 -1.07
C GLN A 180 14.45 -16.23 -0.68
N VAL A 181 15.18 -15.37 -1.39
CA VAL A 181 15.29 -13.94 -1.07
C VAL A 181 14.91 -13.05 -2.26
N PHE A 182 14.53 -13.65 -3.39
CA PHE A 182 14.09 -12.98 -4.61
C PHE A 182 13.12 -11.83 -4.35
N SER A 183 12.09 -12.07 -3.52
CA SER A 183 11.06 -11.08 -3.23
C SER A 183 11.63 -9.81 -2.60
N ARG A 184 12.68 -9.92 -1.78
CA ARG A 184 13.35 -8.77 -1.16
C ARG A 184 13.94 -7.81 -2.20
N CYS A 185 14.36 -8.32 -3.37
CA CYS A 185 14.85 -7.47 -4.45
C CYS A 185 13.69 -6.67 -5.09
N PHE A 186 12.56 -7.33 -5.34
CA PHE A 186 11.36 -6.70 -5.91
C PHE A 186 10.77 -5.67 -4.95
N ASP A 187 10.62 -6.03 -3.68
CA ASP A 187 10.15 -5.13 -2.63
C ASP A 187 11.03 -3.88 -2.55
N LEU A 188 12.36 -4.06 -2.47
CA LEU A 188 13.30 -2.94 -2.46
C LEU A 188 13.24 -2.10 -3.75
N CYS A 189 13.18 -2.71 -4.93
CA CYS A 189 13.08 -1.97 -6.20
C CYS A 189 11.79 -1.13 -6.27
N SER A 190 10.66 -1.67 -5.79
CA SER A 190 9.37 -0.96 -5.79
C SER A 190 9.45 0.34 -4.98
N GLU A 191 10.25 0.36 -3.91
CA GLU A 191 10.43 1.54 -3.05
C GLU A 191 11.56 2.47 -3.51
N LEU A 192 12.57 1.94 -4.21
CA LEU A 192 13.69 2.73 -4.72
C LEU A 192 13.39 3.44 -6.05
N LEU A 193 12.63 2.84 -6.97
CA LEU A 193 12.28 3.44 -8.28
C LEU A 193 11.61 4.84 -8.20
N PRO A 194 10.77 5.17 -7.19
CA PRO A 194 10.29 6.53 -6.98
C PRO A 194 11.44 7.54 -6.82
N VAL A 195 12.47 7.21 -6.04
CA VAL A 195 13.56 8.12 -5.65
C VAL A 195 14.82 8.00 -6.52
N MET A 196 15.01 6.89 -7.23
CA MET A 196 16.20 6.58 -8.03
C MET A 196 15.80 6.13 -9.43
N LYS A 197 16.09 6.94 -10.46
CA LYS A 197 15.70 6.68 -11.86
C LYS A 197 16.61 5.67 -12.56
N ASP A 198 17.88 5.60 -12.18
CA ASP A 198 18.92 4.88 -12.93
C ASP A 198 19.12 3.43 -12.44
N LEU A 199 18.09 2.84 -11.82
CA LEU A 199 18.12 1.43 -11.45
C LEU A 199 18.21 0.55 -12.71
N PRO A 200 19.15 -0.41 -12.76
CA PRO A 200 19.25 -1.33 -13.89
C PRO A 200 17.97 -2.15 -14.07
N ASP A 201 17.54 -2.23 -15.33
CA ASP A 201 16.30 -2.90 -15.74
C ASP A 201 16.27 -4.39 -15.37
N ASP A 202 17.43 -5.05 -15.36
CA ASP A 202 17.56 -6.47 -15.01
C ASP A 202 17.18 -6.81 -13.55
N LEU A 203 17.11 -5.81 -12.67
CA LEU A 203 16.72 -6.02 -11.27
C LEU A 203 15.21 -6.17 -11.09
N TYR A 204 14.41 -5.49 -11.91
CA TYR A 204 12.96 -5.36 -11.72
C TYR A 204 12.12 -5.76 -12.93
N LEU A 205 12.73 -5.90 -14.13
CA LEU A 205 12.08 -6.47 -15.30
C LEU A 205 12.35 -7.98 -15.33
N MET A 206 11.28 -8.76 -15.40
CA MET A 206 11.34 -10.21 -15.54
C MET A 206 11.05 -10.60 -16.98
N PRO A 207 12.00 -11.17 -17.74
CA PRO A 207 11.77 -11.56 -19.13
C PRO A 207 10.79 -12.73 -19.23
N GLU A 208 10.11 -12.86 -20.38
CA GLU A 208 9.13 -13.94 -20.63
C GLU A 208 9.70 -15.36 -20.40
N SER A 209 11.00 -15.54 -20.67
CA SER A 209 11.70 -16.81 -20.42
C SER A 209 11.75 -17.21 -18.96
N GLU A 210 11.84 -16.25 -18.04
CA GLU A 210 11.87 -16.53 -16.60
C GLU A 210 10.46 -16.85 -16.08
N PHE A 211 9.44 -16.17 -16.58
CA PHE A 211 8.04 -16.48 -16.27
C PHE A 211 7.68 -17.92 -16.68
N SER A 212 8.09 -18.32 -17.89
CA SER A 212 7.77 -19.62 -18.46
C SER A 212 8.50 -20.79 -17.79
N GLN A 213 9.60 -20.51 -17.08
CA GLN A 213 10.41 -21.52 -16.36
C GLN A 213 10.00 -21.65 -14.90
N SER A 214 9.29 -20.66 -14.35
CA SER A 214 8.78 -20.66 -12.98
C SER A 214 7.51 -21.52 -12.91
N ASN A 215 7.66 -22.76 -12.45
CA ASN A 215 6.53 -23.60 -12.03
C ASN A 215 5.94 -23.16 -10.67
N ASP A 216 6.44 -22.07 -10.08
CA ASP A 216 5.96 -21.55 -8.81
C ASP A 216 4.84 -20.52 -9.04
N VAL A 217 3.61 -20.96 -8.78
CA VAL A 217 2.39 -20.15 -8.93
C VAL A 217 2.40 -18.96 -7.97
N LEU A 218 2.93 -19.13 -6.75
CA LEU A 218 2.99 -18.05 -5.76
C LEU A 218 3.98 -16.97 -6.19
N LEU A 219 5.12 -17.38 -6.73
CA LEU A 219 6.11 -16.46 -7.29
C LEU A 219 5.51 -15.64 -8.44
N ASN A 220 4.82 -16.29 -9.37
CA ASN A 220 4.22 -15.61 -10.51
C ASN A 220 3.11 -14.64 -10.07
N ALA A 221 2.27 -15.03 -9.11
CA ALA A 221 1.26 -14.13 -8.53
C ALA A 221 1.90 -12.93 -7.81
N TYR A 222 2.97 -13.16 -7.04
CA TYR A 222 3.74 -12.10 -6.40
C TYR A 222 4.32 -11.12 -7.42
N VAL A 223 4.86 -11.62 -8.54
CA VAL A 223 5.39 -10.77 -9.62
C VAL A 223 4.29 -9.92 -10.28
N VAL A 224 3.09 -10.47 -10.52
CA VAL A 224 1.95 -9.66 -11.00
C VAL A 224 1.56 -8.58 -9.98
N SER A 225 1.55 -8.93 -8.68
CA SER A 225 1.30 -7.97 -7.60
C SER A 225 2.35 -6.85 -7.54
N PHE A 226 3.62 -7.19 -7.76
CA PHE A 226 4.69 -6.21 -7.88
C PHE A 226 4.43 -5.22 -9.03
N TYR A 227 4.06 -5.70 -10.22
CA TYR A 227 3.78 -4.81 -11.35
C TYR A 227 2.53 -3.95 -11.12
N ASN A 228 1.53 -4.46 -10.39
CA ASN A 228 0.42 -3.63 -9.91
C ASN A 228 0.91 -2.45 -9.06
N LYS A 229 1.76 -2.74 -8.05
CA LYS A 229 2.37 -1.71 -7.20
C LYS A 229 3.22 -0.73 -8.00
N LEU A 230 3.93 -1.21 -9.03
CA LEU A 230 4.74 -0.37 -9.90
C LEU A 230 3.91 0.59 -10.74
N LEU A 231 2.73 0.20 -11.23
CA LEU A 231 1.82 1.12 -11.92
C LEU A 231 1.37 2.27 -11.01
N ASP A 232 1.12 1.99 -9.73
CA ASP A 232 0.78 3.03 -8.75
C ASP A 232 1.93 4.02 -8.56
N THR A 233 3.18 3.54 -8.56
CA THR A 233 4.38 4.39 -8.53
C THR A 233 4.51 5.25 -9.80
N ILE A 234 4.26 4.66 -10.98
CA ILE A 234 4.40 5.34 -12.28
C ILE A 234 3.45 6.54 -12.40
N ARG A 235 2.22 6.41 -11.87
CA ARG A 235 1.14 7.40 -11.95
C ARG A 235 1.55 8.81 -11.50
N PHE A 236 2.53 8.93 -10.61
CA PHE A 236 2.86 10.20 -10.00
C PHE A 236 3.89 11.02 -10.78
N ASP A 237 4.87 10.42 -11.48
CA ASP A 237 5.92 11.19 -12.21
C ASP A 237 6.89 10.35 -13.08
N LYS A 238 6.58 9.08 -13.43
CA LYS A 238 7.56 8.17 -14.08
C LYS A 238 7.00 7.44 -15.31
N ILE A 239 6.30 8.14 -16.21
CA ILE A 239 5.71 7.55 -17.42
C ILE A 239 6.75 6.78 -18.25
N ASP A 240 8.00 7.24 -18.32
CA ASP A 240 9.08 6.56 -19.05
C ASP A 240 9.35 5.11 -18.58
N LEU A 241 9.04 4.76 -17.33
CA LEU A 241 9.17 3.37 -16.85
C LEU A 241 8.11 2.46 -17.48
N LEU A 242 6.93 3.01 -17.82
CA LEU A 242 5.86 2.26 -18.46
C LEU A 242 6.32 1.70 -19.81
N ASP A 243 7.13 2.45 -20.56
CA ASP A 243 7.69 2.06 -21.86
C ASP A 243 8.61 0.84 -21.80
N LYS A 244 9.10 0.48 -20.62
CA LYS A 244 9.96 -0.69 -20.43
C LYS A 244 9.18 -1.96 -20.10
N LEU A 245 7.89 -1.85 -19.79
CA LEU A 245 7.07 -2.96 -19.27
C LEU A 245 6.39 -3.80 -20.35
N ASP A 246 6.74 -3.64 -21.63
CA ASP A 246 5.96 -4.23 -22.73
C ASP A 246 5.86 -5.77 -22.65
N GLU A 247 6.96 -6.45 -22.34
CA GLU A 247 6.96 -7.92 -22.17
C GLU A 247 6.09 -8.34 -20.98
N GLN A 248 6.15 -7.60 -19.88
CA GLN A 248 5.41 -7.90 -18.66
C GLN A 248 3.91 -7.65 -18.85
N ILE A 249 3.54 -6.57 -19.54
CA ILE A 249 2.16 -6.29 -19.93
C ILE A 249 1.66 -7.42 -20.84
N GLY A 250 2.45 -7.83 -21.84
CA GLY A 250 2.12 -8.94 -22.72
C GLY A 250 1.88 -10.25 -21.96
N TYR A 251 2.75 -10.58 -21.00
CA TYR A 251 2.59 -11.73 -20.11
C TYR A 251 1.29 -11.67 -19.31
N ILE A 252 1.00 -10.54 -18.66
CA ILE A 252 -0.22 -10.34 -17.86
C ILE A 252 -1.48 -10.40 -18.74
N CYS A 253 -1.44 -9.88 -19.96
CA CYS A 253 -2.54 -10.00 -20.93
C CYS A 253 -2.83 -11.48 -21.26
N ARG A 254 -1.79 -12.30 -21.46
CA ARG A 254 -1.95 -13.73 -21.71
C ARG A 254 -2.53 -14.47 -20.50
N LEU A 255 -2.08 -14.16 -19.29
CA LEU A 255 -2.65 -14.74 -18.05
C LEU A 255 -4.16 -14.52 -17.95
N TYR A 256 -4.64 -13.37 -18.42
CA TYR A 256 -6.08 -13.09 -18.43
C TYR A 256 -6.80 -13.80 -19.57
N VAL A 257 -6.34 -13.63 -20.82
CA VAL A 257 -7.11 -14.00 -22.01
C VAL A 257 -6.95 -15.47 -22.45
N ASP A 258 -5.78 -16.07 -22.21
CA ASP A 258 -5.46 -17.44 -22.66
C ASP A 258 -5.68 -18.45 -21.54
N ASP A 259 -6.80 -19.18 -21.60
CA ASP A 259 -7.17 -20.22 -20.63
C ASP A 259 -6.13 -21.35 -20.49
N THR A 260 -5.25 -21.51 -21.48
CA THR A 260 -4.23 -22.56 -21.48
C THR A 260 -2.88 -22.08 -20.95
N PHE A 261 -2.71 -20.76 -20.75
CA PHE A 261 -1.46 -20.15 -20.33
C PHE A 261 -1.38 -20.07 -18.79
N VAL A 262 -0.58 -20.96 -18.20
CA VAL A 262 -0.38 -21.08 -16.74
C VAL A 262 -1.73 -21.17 -15.99
N PRO A 263 -2.51 -22.24 -16.23
CA PRO A 263 -3.90 -22.35 -15.76
C PRO A 263 -4.06 -22.27 -14.23
N GLU A 264 -3.03 -22.62 -13.48
CA GLU A 264 -3.01 -22.55 -12.02
C GLU A 264 -3.12 -21.11 -11.50
N ILE A 265 -2.47 -20.15 -12.16
CA ILE A 265 -2.57 -18.72 -11.79
C ILE A 265 -4.00 -18.25 -12.03
N LYS A 266 -4.58 -18.57 -13.19
CA LYS A 266 -5.96 -18.19 -13.50
C LYS A 266 -6.98 -18.79 -12.53
N THR A 267 -6.68 -19.93 -11.91
CA THR A 267 -7.56 -20.58 -10.93
C THR A 267 -7.40 -19.98 -9.53
N LEU A 268 -6.17 -19.68 -9.11
CA LEU A 268 -5.85 -19.28 -7.73
C LEU A 268 -5.75 -17.75 -7.55
N PHE A 269 -5.43 -17.01 -8.61
CA PHE A 269 -5.09 -15.59 -8.63
C PHE A 269 -5.69 -14.90 -9.87
N SER A 270 -7.00 -15.09 -10.06
CA SER A 270 -7.74 -14.63 -11.25
C SER A 270 -7.94 -13.12 -11.31
N LEU A 271 -7.83 -12.43 -10.17
CA LEU A 271 -8.11 -10.99 -10.06
C LEU A 271 -6.87 -10.12 -10.32
N GLU A 272 -5.68 -10.59 -9.95
CA GLU A 272 -4.44 -9.83 -10.02
C GLU A 272 -4.11 -9.33 -11.45
N PRO A 273 -4.27 -10.15 -12.51
CA PRO A 273 -4.09 -9.67 -13.88
C PRO A 273 -5.09 -8.58 -14.27
N VAL A 274 -6.37 -8.72 -13.88
CA VAL A 274 -7.41 -7.74 -14.26
C VAL A 274 -7.31 -6.44 -13.48
N VAL A 275 -6.81 -6.47 -12.24
CA VAL A 275 -6.45 -5.27 -11.47
C VAL A 275 -5.38 -4.48 -12.22
N PHE A 276 -4.34 -5.17 -12.73
CA PHE A 276 -3.27 -4.54 -13.50
C PHE A 276 -3.80 -3.91 -14.77
N LEU A 277 -4.60 -4.65 -15.54
CA LEU A 277 -5.17 -4.17 -16.79
C LEU A 277 -6.13 -2.97 -16.58
N ALA A 278 -6.93 -2.99 -15.51
CA ALA A 278 -7.78 -1.87 -15.16
C ALA A 278 -6.94 -0.62 -14.80
N ASN A 279 -5.89 -0.78 -13.98
CA ASN A 279 -4.99 0.30 -13.62
C ASN A 279 -4.24 0.86 -14.83
N LEU A 280 -3.72 -0.01 -15.71
CA LEU A 280 -3.06 0.37 -16.95
C LEU A 280 -3.99 1.20 -17.84
N SER A 281 -5.25 0.79 -17.99
CA SER A 281 -6.22 1.51 -18.84
C SER A 281 -6.49 2.94 -18.37
N ARG A 282 -6.44 3.18 -17.05
CA ARG A 282 -6.65 4.50 -16.44
C ARG A 282 -5.37 5.34 -16.45
N LEU A 283 -4.22 4.69 -16.36
CA LEU A 283 -2.91 5.33 -16.41
C LEU A 283 -2.56 5.79 -17.83
N ASP A 284 -2.65 4.88 -18.80
CA ASP A 284 -2.40 5.14 -20.22
C ASP A 284 -3.36 4.32 -21.10
N ALA A 285 -4.46 4.96 -21.50
CA ALA A 285 -5.45 4.36 -22.36
C ALA A 285 -4.91 4.02 -23.77
N SER A 286 -3.89 4.73 -24.25
CA SER A 286 -3.31 4.47 -25.59
C SER A 286 -2.48 3.19 -25.56
N LYS A 287 -1.66 3.03 -24.52
CA LYS A 287 -0.88 1.82 -24.31
C LYS A 287 -1.78 0.62 -24.07
N PHE A 288 -2.80 0.76 -23.23
CA PHE A 288 -3.81 -0.30 -23.08
C PHE A 288 -4.43 -0.70 -24.43
N ALA A 289 -4.82 0.28 -25.27
CA ALA A 289 -5.43 0.01 -26.57
C ALA A 289 -4.46 -0.67 -27.57
N GLU A 290 -3.15 -0.53 -27.41
CA GLU A 290 -2.16 -1.32 -28.16
C GLU A 290 -2.25 -2.80 -27.80
N PHE A 291 -2.18 -3.12 -26.52
CA PHE A 291 -2.28 -4.49 -26.04
C PHE A 291 -3.67 -5.10 -26.28
N ASP A 292 -4.75 -4.32 -26.14
CA ASP A 292 -6.12 -4.78 -26.47
C ASP A 292 -6.24 -5.16 -27.95
N ARG A 293 -5.61 -4.42 -28.87
CA ARG A 293 -5.63 -4.78 -30.30
C ARG A 293 -4.99 -6.14 -30.56
N GLN A 294 -3.92 -6.47 -29.84
CA GLN A 294 -3.17 -7.72 -29.97
C GLN A 294 -3.85 -8.89 -29.26
N TYR A 295 -4.24 -8.70 -28.00
CA TYR A 295 -4.72 -9.77 -27.13
C TYR A 295 -6.24 -9.85 -27.02
N LYS A 296 -7.00 -8.89 -27.57
CA LYS A 296 -8.48 -8.88 -27.55
C LYS A 296 -9.06 -8.88 -26.12
N ILE A 297 -8.47 -8.09 -25.24
CA ILE A 297 -8.79 -8.03 -23.80
C ILE A 297 -10.26 -7.68 -23.58
N ILE A 298 -10.76 -6.62 -24.22
CA ILE A 298 -12.14 -6.17 -24.08
C ILE A 298 -13.12 -7.17 -24.72
N ASP A 299 -12.76 -7.77 -25.86
CA ASP A 299 -13.61 -8.78 -26.49
C ASP A 299 -13.73 -10.03 -25.61
N HIS A 300 -12.64 -10.44 -24.97
CA HIS A 300 -12.66 -11.51 -23.96
C HIS A 300 -13.59 -11.13 -22.79
N ALA A 301 -13.39 -9.95 -22.19
CA ALA A 301 -14.18 -9.49 -21.05
C ALA A 301 -15.68 -9.34 -21.34
N THR A 302 -16.04 -8.87 -22.54
CA THR A 302 -17.44 -8.69 -22.92
C THR A 302 -18.13 -9.99 -23.33
N SER A 303 -17.36 -11.04 -23.66
CA SER A 303 -17.86 -12.37 -24.02
C SER A 303 -18.01 -13.30 -22.80
N HIS A 304 -17.34 -12.98 -21.68
CA HIS A 304 -17.36 -13.77 -20.45
C HIS A 304 -18.04 -12.99 -19.32
N SER A 305 -18.90 -13.67 -18.57
CA SER A 305 -19.64 -13.10 -17.43
C SER A 305 -19.07 -13.58 -16.08
N ASP A 306 -17.78 -13.93 -16.05
CA ASP A 306 -17.07 -14.36 -14.86
C ASP A 306 -16.59 -13.16 -14.02
N GLU A 307 -16.23 -13.43 -12.76
CA GLU A 307 -15.84 -12.40 -11.79
C GLU A 307 -14.68 -11.50 -12.27
N PRO A 308 -13.58 -12.02 -12.85
CA PRO A 308 -12.51 -11.17 -13.40
C PRO A 308 -12.96 -10.23 -14.52
N SER A 309 -13.81 -10.72 -15.43
CA SER A 309 -14.33 -9.88 -16.53
C SER A 309 -15.27 -8.80 -16.02
N VAL A 310 -16.14 -9.13 -15.06
CA VAL A 310 -16.99 -8.13 -14.39
C VAL A 310 -16.13 -7.10 -13.66
N PHE A 311 -15.08 -7.53 -12.95
CA PHE A 311 -14.15 -6.63 -12.26
C PHE A 311 -13.46 -5.68 -13.24
N LEU A 312 -12.92 -6.21 -14.35
CA LEU A 312 -12.24 -5.42 -15.38
C LEU A 312 -13.18 -4.37 -15.97
N LEU A 313 -14.38 -4.78 -16.41
CA LEU A 313 -15.37 -3.88 -17.02
C LEU A 313 -15.87 -2.80 -16.04
N SER A 314 -15.91 -3.12 -14.74
CA SER A 314 -16.25 -2.19 -13.66
C SER A 314 -15.14 -1.18 -13.36
N ASN A 315 -13.90 -1.44 -13.75
CA ASN A 315 -12.75 -0.61 -13.36
C ASN A 315 -11.93 -0.04 -14.52
N ILE A 316 -12.10 -0.53 -15.75
CA ILE A 316 -11.41 -0.01 -16.93
C ILE A 316 -11.79 1.46 -17.22
N ASP A 317 -10.95 2.21 -17.94
CA ASP A 317 -11.38 3.50 -18.50
C ASP A 317 -12.60 3.28 -19.42
N PRO A 318 -13.78 3.82 -19.06
CA PRO A 318 -15.01 3.52 -19.79
C PRO A 318 -14.94 3.98 -21.24
N ARG A 319 -14.11 4.99 -21.58
CA ARG A 319 -13.95 5.47 -22.97
C ARG A 319 -13.53 4.36 -23.93
N LEU A 320 -12.82 3.35 -23.46
CA LEU A 320 -12.39 2.20 -24.26
C LEU A 320 -13.56 1.31 -24.70
N LEU A 321 -14.69 1.37 -23.98
CA LEU A 321 -15.92 0.62 -24.28
C LEU A 321 -16.87 1.38 -25.22
N ALA A 322 -16.58 2.63 -25.60
CA ALA A 322 -17.48 3.46 -26.40
C ALA A 322 -17.83 2.87 -27.77
N SER A 323 -16.94 2.05 -28.34
CA SER A 323 -17.12 1.36 -29.63
C SER A 323 -17.88 0.03 -29.52
N LYS A 324 -18.11 -0.48 -28.31
CA LYS A 324 -18.74 -1.78 -28.06
C LYS A 324 -20.26 -1.66 -27.94
N THR A 325 -20.90 -1.03 -28.93
CA THR A 325 -22.34 -0.69 -28.90
C THR A 325 -23.23 -1.88 -28.58
N GLN A 326 -23.02 -3.04 -29.22
CA GLN A 326 -23.84 -4.22 -28.98
C GLN A 326 -23.77 -4.68 -27.51
N PHE A 327 -22.58 -4.65 -26.89
CA PHE A 327 -22.41 -4.97 -25.48
C PHE A 327 -23.13 -3.95 -24.60
N LEU A 328 -22.98 -2.66 -24.87
CA LEU A 328 -23.62 -1.57 -24.10
C LEU A 328 -25.15 -1.64 -24.13
N GLU A 329 -25.73 -2.01 -25.27
CA GLU A 329 -27.18 -2.14 -25.46
C GLU A 329 -27.75 -3.43 -24.86
N THR A 330 -26.96 -4.50 -24.76
CA THR A 330 -27.44 -5.83 -24.34
C THR A 330 -27.02 -6.23 -22.93
N LEU A 331 -26.14 -5.46 -22.28
CA LEU A 331 -25.68 -5.71 -20.91
C LEU A 331 -26.88 -5.80 -19.94
N PRO A 332 -27.12 -6.97 -19.30
CA PRO A 332 -28.22 -7.10 -18.36
C PRO A 332 -27.93 -6.30 -17.09
N LEU A 333 -28.90 -5.52 -16.61
CA LEU A 333 -28.81 -4.82 -15.32
C LEU A 333 -29.24 -5.76 -14.18
N THR A 334 -28.25 -6.29 -13.46
CA THR A 334 -28.44 -7.21 -12.32
C THR A 334 -27.54 -6.80 -11.15
N ALA A 335 -27.64 -7.49 -10.01
CA ALA A 335 -26.75 -7.24 -8.87
C ALA A 335 -25.27 -7.47 -9.21
N THR A 336 -24.96 -8.44 -10.09
CA THR A 336 -23.57 -8.77 -10.49
C THR A 336 -22.98 -7.72 -11.43
N THR A 337 -23.79 -7.13 -12.31
CA THR A 337 -23.31 -6.19 -13.33
C THR A 337 -23.45 -4.72 -12.93
N VAL A 338 -24.07 -4.42 -11.78
CA VAL A 338 -24.33 -3.03 -11.35
C VAL A 338 -23.08 -2.17 -11.31
N GLN A 339 -21.94 -2.74 -10.88
CA GLN A 339 -20.65 -2.05 -10.82
C GLN A 339 -20.12 -1.66 -12.20
N ILE A 340 -20.44 -2.45 -13.23
CA ILE A 340 -20.13 -2.11 -14.63
C ILE A 340 -20.92 -0.86 -15.01
N PHE A 341 -22.20 -0.78 -14.66
CA PHE A 341 -23.00 0.42 -14.90
C PHE A 341 -22.44 1.63 -14.15
N GLU A 342 -22.05 1.49 -12.88
CA GLU A 342 -21.44 2.59 -12.12
C GLU A 342 -20.24 3.22 -12.85
N ASN A 343 -19.43 2.40 -13.52
CA ASN A 343 -18.32 2.87 -14.35
C ASN A 343 -18.80 3.53 -15.64
N LEU A 344 -19.68 2.86 -16.40
CA LEU A 344 -20.14 3.29 -17.72
C LEU A 344 -20.92 4.61 -17.68
N VAL A 345 -21.71 4.85 -16.63
CA VAL A 345 -22.51 6.08 -16.52
C VAL A 345 -21.65 7.35 -16.39
N SER A 346 -20.37 7.22 -16.05
CA SER A 346 -19.46 8.37 -15.90
C SER A 346 -19.20 9.16 -17.18
N LYS A 347 -19.46 8.58 -18.36
CA LYS A 347 -19.27 9.23 -19.67
C LYS A 347 -20.61 9.37 -20.38
N GLN A 348 -20.95 10.61 -20.74
CA GLN A 348 -22.22 10.93 -21.40
C GLN A 348 -22.44 10.16 -22.71
N GLU A 349 -21.41 10.03 -23.54
CA GLU A 349 -21.51 9.31 -24.83
C GLU A 349 -21.92 7.85 -24.62
N ILE A 350 -21.37 7.20 -23.58
CA ILE A 350 -21.62 5.80 -23.26
C ILE A 350 -22.99 5.67 -22.61
N PHE A 351 -23.30 6.53 -21.64
CA PHE A 351 -24.60 6.54 -20.96
C PHE A 351 -25.77 6.57 -21.93
N SER A 352 -25.65 7.33 -23.03
CA SER A 352 -26.69 7.43 -24.06
C SER A 352 -26.99 6.12 -24.82
N LYS A 353 -26.08 5.14 -24.76
CA LYS A 353 -26.17 3.83 -25.42
C LYS A 353 -26.64 2.71 -24.48
N LEU A 354 -26.78 2.98 -23.17
CA LEU A 354 -27.15 1.97 -22.18
C LEU A 354 -28.67 1.74 -22.11
N ASP A 355 -29.09 0.47 -22.05
CA ASP A 355 -30.49 0.10 -21.85
C ASP A 355 -30.86 0.01 -20.35
N ILE A 356 -31.02 1.17 -19.73
CA ILE A 356 -31.32 1.36 -18.29
C ILE A 356 -32.69 2.02 -18.02
N PRO A 357 -33.81 1.42 -18.45
CA PRO A 357 -35.12 1.98 -18.20
C PRO A 357 -35.45 1.93 -16.68
N PRO A 358 -36.29 2.86 -16.19
CA PRO A 358 -36.69 2.91 -14.78
C PRO A 358 -37.20 1.59 -14.22
N SER A 359 -37.93 0.81 -15.04
CA SER A 359 -38.46 -0.49 -14.64
C SER A 359 -37.37 -1.49 -14.25
N LYS A 360 -36.23 -1.52 -14.94
CA LYS A 360 -35.11 -2.40 -14.58
C LYS A 360 -34.43 -1.93 -13.29
N ILE A 361 -34.25 -0.62 -13.12
CA ILE A 361 -33.66 -0.03 -11.91
C ILE A 361 -34.51 -0.35 -10.66
N LEU A 362 -35.84 -0.27 -10.79
CA LEU A 362 -36.76 -0.57 -9.70
C LEU A 362 -36.78 -2.05 -9.30
N ASN A 363 -36.37 -2.95 -10.18
CA ASN A 363 -36.30 -4.38 -9.88
C ASN A 363 -35.00 -4.79 -9.14
N LEU A 364 -34.05 -3.87 -8.99
CA LEU A 364 -32.83 -4.13 -8.23
C LEU A 364 -33.10 -4.29 -6.74
N SER A 365 -32.26 -5.10 -6.08
CA SER A 365 -32.17 -5.16 -4.63
C SER A 365 -31.81 -3.78 -4.06
N THR A 366 -32.13 -3.52 -2.79
CA THR A 366 -31.88 -2.21 -2.18
C THR A 366 -30.42 -1.76 -2.28
N SER A 367 -29.45 -2.66 -2.10
CA SER A 367 -28.01 -2.32 -2.21
C SER A 367 -27.68 -1.88 -3.63
N SER A 368 -27.95 -2.74 -4.62
CA SER A 368 -27.63 -2.45 -6.02
C SER A 368 -28.42 -1.26 -6.57
N PHE A 369 -29.65 -1.04 -6.09
CA PHE A 369 -30.42 0.17 -6.40
C PHE A 369 -29.69 1.43 -5.93
N LEU A 370 -29.26 1.47 -4.66
CA LEU A 370 -28.59 2.65 -4.10
C LEU A 370 -27.19 2.86 -4.69
N GLU A 371 -26.44 1.79 -4.95
CA GLU A 371 -25.16 1.83 -5.67
C GLU A 371 -25.32 2.51 -7.03
N LEU A 372 -26.23 2.01 -7.87
CA LEU A 372 -26.49 2.61 -9.19
C LEU A 372 -26.98 4.05 -9.08
N VAL A 373 -27.93 4.35 -8.17
CA VAL A 373 -28.47 5.70 -8.00
C VAL A 373 -27.40 6.67 -7.49
N ARG A 374 -26.45 6.20 -6.66
CA ARG A 374 -25.27 6.97 -6.29
C ARG A 374 -24.44 7.31 -7.52
N ALA A 375 -24.12 6.34 -8.37
CA ALA A 375 -23.36 6.64 -9.59
C ALA A 375 -24.10 7.65 -10.50
N LEU A 376 -25.42 7.51 -10.62
CA LEU A 376 -26.27 8.44 -11.39
C LEU A 376 -26.35 9.85 -10.78
N SER A 377 -26.13 10.02 -9.47
CA SER A 377 -26.15 11.34 -8.83
C SER A 377 -24.82 12.11 -8.97
N LEU A 378 -23.75 11.46 -9.44
CA LEU A 378 -22.43 12.08 -9.54
C LEU A 378 -22.28 13.05 -10.72
N TYR A 379 -22.94 12.78 -11.85
CA TYR A 379 -22.72 13.49 -13.11
C TYR A 379 -23.96 14.24 -13.60
N ASP A 380 -23.79 15.41 -14.23
CA ASP A 380 -24.91 16.27 -14.61
C ASP A 380 -25.86 15.62 -15.63
N HIS A 381 -25.31 14.89 -16.62
CA HIS A 381 -26.12 14.20 -17.63
C HIS A 381 -26.98 13.08 -17.03
N THR A 382 -26.46 12.37 -16.02
CA THR A 382 -27.21 11.31 -15.34
C THR A 382 -28.19 11.86 -14.32
N VAL A 383 -27.87 12.97 -13.63
CA VAL A 383 -28.81 13.68 -12.75
C VAL A 383 -30.00 14.21 -13.54
N ALA A 384 -29.77 14.84 -14.70
CA ALA A 384 -30.83 15.33 -15.57
C ALA A 384 -31.79 14.21 -16.00
N GLN A 385 -31.26 13.00 -16.22
CA GLN A 385 -32.06 11.83 -16.55
C GLN A 385 -32.79 11.25 -15.33
N LEU A 386 -32.13 11.20 -14.17
CA LEU A 386 -32.70 10.72 -12.91
C LEU A 386 -33.93 11.54 -12.49
N ILE A 387 -33.89 12.86 -12.65
CA ILE A 387 -35.03 13.77 -12.38
C ILE A 387 -36.23 13.44 -13.29
N ARG A 388 -35.98 12.96 -14.51
CA ARG A 388 -37.01 12.52 -15.47
C ARG A 388 -37.54 11.12 -15.20
N TRP A 389 -37.08 10.45 -14.14
CA TRP A 389 -37.55 9.15 -13.69
C TRP A 389 -38.24 9.23 -12.32
N PRO A 390 -39.48 9.76 -12.24
CA PRO A 390 -40.17 9.97 -10.97
C PRO A 390 -40.33 8.72 -10.11
N SER A 391 -40.48 7.54 -10.71
CA SER A 391 -40.60 6.29 -9.99
C SER A 391 -39.31 5.93 -9.24
N VAL A 392 -38.14 6.21 -9.83
CA VAL A 392 -36.83 5.99 -9.20
C VAL A 392 -36.62 6.99 -8.06
N MET A 393 -36.94 8.26 -8.29
CA MET A 393 -36.86 9.31 -7.26
C MET A 393 -37.80 9.05 -6.08
N ASN A 394 -39.05 8.64 -6.35
CA ASN A 394 -39.99 8.26 -5.29
C ASN A 394 -39.50 7.03 -4.51
N ARG A 395 -38.91 6.03 -5.17
CA ARG A 395 -38.32 4.88 -4.46
C ARG A 395 -37.21 5.32 -3.50
N LEU A 396 -36.28 6.17 -3.98
CA LEU A 396 -35.19 6.72 -3.16
C LEU A 396 -35.71 7.46 -1.92
N LEU A 397 -36.73 8.31 -2.11
CA LEU A 397 -37.27 9.19 -1.06
C LEU A 397 -38.24 8.47 -0.11
N ASP A 398 -39.19 7.70 -0.65
CA ASP A 398 -40.37 7.22 0.08
C ASP A 398 -40.27 5.77 0.58
N GLU A 399 -39.60 4.88 -0.13
CA GLU A 399 -39.61 3.43 0.17
C GLU A 399 -38.68 3.07 1.34
N TYR A 400 -37.69 3.92 1.60
CA TYR A 400 -36.62 3.66 2.58
C TYR A 400 -36.66 4.62 3.77
N LYS A 401 -37.84 4.81 4.36
CA LYS A 401 -38.00 5.67 5.55
C LYS A 401 -37.43 5.02 6.82
N ASN A 402 -37.51 3.69 6.93
CA ASN A 402 -37.04 2.94 8.11
C ASN A 402 -35.89 1.99 7.73
N ILE A 403 -34.73 2.55 7.39
CA ILE A 403 -33.52 1.76 7.14
C ILE A 403 -32.85 1.45 8.49
N ASN A 404 -32.76 0.16 8.85
CA ASN A 404 -32.05 -0.29 10.05
C ASN A 404 -30.55 -0.58 9.78
N ASN A 405 -30.14 -0.70 8.52
CA ASN A 405 -28.75 -0.96 8.13
C ASN A 405 -27.95 0.36 8.04
N PRO A 406 -26.91 0.56 8.87
CA PRO A 406 -26.14 1.81 8.89
C PRO A 406 -25.43 2.15 7.58
N GLU A 407 -25.00 1.16 6.80
CA GLU A 407 -24.31 1.37 5.52
C GLU A 407 -25.27 1.88 4.45
N ILE A 408 -26.45 1.24 4.35
CA ILE A 408 -27.55 1.68 3.47
C ILE A 408 -28.02 3.09 3.85
N TRP A 409 -28.06 3.40 5.15
CA TRP A 409 -28.40 4.73 5.65
C TRP A 409 -27.38 5.78 5.20
N LYS A 410 -26.09 5.55 5.43
CA LYS A 410 -25.00 6.44 5.02
C LYS A 410 -24.98 6.64 3.50
N LEU A 411 -25.17 5.56 2.74
CA LEU A 411 -25.21 5.59 1.28
C LEU A 411 -26.36 6.48 0.78
N LYS A 412 -27.58 6.26 1.28
CA LYS A 412 -28.75 7.09 0.93
C LYS A 412 -28.52 8.56 1.29
N MET A 413 -27.96 8.84 2.48
CA MET A 413 -27.67 10.21 2.90
C MET A 413 -26.69 10.89 1.94
N ALA A 414 -25.59 10.23 1.57
CA ALA A 414 -24.62 10.76 0.63
C ALA A 414 -25.23 11.04 -0.76
N ILE A 415 -26.13 10.18 -1.24
CA ILE A 415 -26.88 10.40 -2.49
C ILE A 415 -27.73 11.66 -2.40
N LEU A 416 -28.48 11.82 -1.32
CA LEU A 416 -29.37 12.96 -1.13
C LEU A 416 -28.58 14.27 -0.98
N GLU A 417 -27.46 14.26 -0.26
CA GLU A 417 -26.56 15.42 -0.14
C GLU A 417 -25.96 15.82 -1.49
N GLN A 418 -25.55 14.83 -2.29
CA GLN A 418 -25.08 15.06 -3.66
C GLN A 418 -26.17 15.69 -4.52
N LEU A 419 -27.41 15.18 -4.47
CA LEU A 419 -28.53 15.71 -5.26
C LEU A 419 -28.99 17.08 -4.77
N TYR A 420 -28.94 17.35 -3.46
CA TYR A 420 -29.32 18.62 -2.88
C TYR A 420 -28.47 19.79 -3.39
N ASN A 421 -27.18 19.53 -3.62
CA ASN A 421 -26.24 20.51 -4.17
C ASN A 421 -26.38 20.70 -5.70
N ARG A 422 -27.33 20.02 -6.36
CA ARG A 422 -27.55 20.05 -7.82
C ARG A 422 -28.89 20.69 -8.15
N ASN A 423 -29.10 21.00 -9.42
CA ASN A 423 -30.36 21.55 -9.89
C ASN A 423 -31.43 20.45 -10.04
N VAL A 424 -32.15 20.16 -8.96
CA VAL A 424 -33.18 19.10 -8.87
C VAL A 424 -34.62 19.63 -8.77
N ASP A 425 -34.82 20.94 -8.98
CA ASP A 425 -36.09 21.69 -9.03
C ASP A 425 -37.27 21.04 -8.26
N VAL A 426 -38.07 20.22 -8.95
CA VAL A 426 -39.32 19.60 -8.45
C VAL A 426 -39.12 18.62 -7.28
N TRP A 427 -37.88 18.16 -7.06
CA TRP A 427 -37.53 17.22 -5.98
C TRP A 427 -36.88 17.90 -4.77
N LYS A 428 -36.51 19.18 -4.88
CA LYS A 428 -35.68 19.87 -3.89
C LYS A 428 -36.29 19.83 -2.48
N GLU A 429 -37.56 20.22 -2.37
CA GLU A 429 -38.27 20.24 -1.08
C GLU A 429 -38.34 18.84 -0.44
N LYS A 430 -38.63 17.80 -1.22
CA LYS A 430 -38.69 16.42 -0.70
C LYS A 430 -37.31 15.91 -0.25
N ILE A 431 -36.25 16.27 -0.98
CA ILE A 431 -34.87 15.92 -0.62
C ILE A 431 -34.48 16.63 0.68
N GLU A 432 -34.78 17.93 0.82
CA GLU A 432 -34.55 18.71 2.04
C GLU A 432 -35.25 18.08 3.26
N GLN A 433 -36.53 17.74 3.12
CA GLN A 433 -37.31 17.10 4.18
C GLN A 433 -36.71 15.75 4.60
N GLU A 434 -36.32 14.93 3.64
CA GLU A 434 -35.75 13.61 3.92
C GLU A 434 -34.35 13.71 4.54
N LEU A 435 -33.51 14.64 4.07
CA LEU A 435 -32.20 14.93 4.69
C LEU A 435 -32.34 15.41 6.13
N ALA A 436 -33.26 16.34 6.40
CA ALA A 436 -33.51 16.83 7.75
C ALA A 436 -33.98 15.70 8.68
N ARG A 437 -34.88 14.83 8.19
CA ARG A 437 -35.32 13.63 8.92
C ARG A 437 -34.15 12.70 9.25
N MET A 438 -33.27 12.45 8.28
CA MET A 438 -32.13 11.55 8.47
C MET A 438 -31.07 12.13 9.43
N LYS A 439 -30.79 13.43 9.36
CA LYS A 439 -29.85 14.10 10.29
C LYS A 439 -30.39 14.11 11.73
N GLY A 440 -31.67 14.43 11.90
CA GLY A 440 -32.32 14.41 13.23
C GLY A 440 -32.36 13.03 13.90
N HIS A 441 -32.41 11.94 13.12
CA HIS A 441 -32.28 10.57 13.67
C HIS A 441 -30.86 10.24 14.15
N THR A 442 -29.83 10.86 13.55
CA THR A 442 -28.44 10.64 13.93
C THR A 442 -28.11 11.39 15.22
N GLU A 443 -28.56 12.64 15.35
CA GLU A 443 -28.42 13.44 16.58
C GLU A 443 -29.13 12.78 17.78
N ALA A 444 -30.35 12.29 17.60
CA ALA A 444 -31.09 11.60 18.66
C ALA A 444 -30.41 10.30 19.14
N GLN A 445 -29.69 9.57 18.27
CA GLN A 445 -28.95 8.37 18.67
C GLN A 445 -27.67 8.70 19.45
N VAL A 446 -26.97 9.79 19.08
CA VAL A 446 -25.78 10.27 19.80
C VAL A 446 -26.17 10.76 21.20
N ASP A 447 -27.24 11.55 21.32
CA ASP A 447 -27.73 12.04 22.61
C ASP A 447 -28.14 10.90 23.56
N ILE A 448 -28.69 9.80 23.03
CA ILE A 448 -29.04 8.61 23.84
C ILE A 448 -27.79 7.84 24.31
N MET A 449 -26.73 7.81 23.50
CA MET A 449 -25.46 7.17 23.88
C MET A 449 -24.69 7.99 24.91
N ASP A 450 -24.68 9.32 24.78
CA ASP A 450 -24.05 10.23 25.73
C ASP A 450 -24.81 10.31 27.08
N MET A 451 -26.13 10.03 27.07
CA MET A 451 -26.91 9.88 28.31
C MET A 451 -26.77 8.49 28.96
N ALA A 452 -26.16 7.51 28.28
CA ALA A 452 -25.98 6.14 28.77
C ALA A 452 -24.52 5.80 29.17
N ALA A 453 -23.59 6.73 28.94
CA ALA A 453 -22.21 6.73 29.46
C ALA A 453 -22.13 7.53 30.75
#